data_AF-A0A9E1MT13-F1
#
_entry.id   AF-A0A9E1MT13-F1
#
_cell.length_a   1.000
_cell.length_b   1.000
_cell.length_c   1.000
_cell.angle_alpha   90.00
_cell.angle_beta   90.00
_cell.angle_gamma   90.00
#
_symmetry.space_group_name_H-M   'P 1'
#
loop_
_entity.id
_entity.type
_entity.pdbx_description
1 polymer ?
#
loop_
_entity_poly.entity_id
_entity_poly.type
_entity_poly.pdbx_seq_one_letter_code
_entity_poly.pdbx_strand_id
1 'polypeptide(L)'
;MENYIKTAIRYAEGKMSGGDFEIEQASEPELWPWLQSLLTEEMKTDPKHEFWNICHSRSALEANNFRVKATALTFGYGFFGNMHDIVSSLVKTVYPDIKIKTPPSYTKYDFMYEIGMDYVGGKEADIIVQDILDKLPSDLKKSERKREAKNELRKAFPITKRKPLWVQEPEWPVSNGKPLKFISQTKDGEKVCYEFYDEANDCKTIIEQLL
;
A
#
# COMPACT_ATOMS: atom_id res chain seq x y z
N MET A 1 2.80 14.42 17.21
CA MET A 1 2.20 14.44 15.86
C MET A 1 1.07 13.44 15.84
N GLU A 2 -0.13 13.90 15.53
CA GLU A 2 -1.37 13.11 15.52
C GLU A 2 -1.34 12.07 14.38
N ASN A 3 -2.11 10.98 14.51
CA ASN A 3 -2.00 9.83 13.59
C ASN A 3 -2.38 10.20 12.16
N TYR A 4 -3.50 10.89 11.94
CA TYR A 4 -3.90 11.37 10.62
C TYR A 4 -2.85 12.25 9.94
N ILE A 5 -2.09 13.07 10.70
CA ILE A 5 -0.99 13.88 10.14
C ILE A 5 0.12 12.95 9.62
N LYS A 6 0.48 11.92 10.39
CA LYS A 6 1.47 10.92 9.96
C LYS A 6 1.00 10.16 8.72
N THR A 7 -0.26 9.76 8.66
CA THR A 7 -0.88 9.09 7.51
C THR A 7 -0.78 9.97 6.26
N ALA A 8 -1.14 11.26 6.36
CA ALA A 8 -1.03 12.21 5.25
C ALA A 8 0.42 12.43 4.79
N ILE A 9 1.38 12.58 5.72
CA ILE A 9 2.81 12.73 5.38
C ILE A 9 3.35 11.46 4.72
N ARG A 10 3.05 10.27 5.25
CA ARG A 10 3.46 8.99 4.65
C ARG A 10 2.94 8.86 3.22
N TYR A 11 1.69 9.26 2.99
CA TYR A 11 1.09 9.26 1.66
C TYR A 11 1.76 10.28 0.72
N ALA A 12 1.99 11.52 1.19
CA ALA A 12 2.66 12.56 0.42
C ALA A 12 4.10 12.17 0.02
N GLU A 13 4.84 11.52 0.92
CA GLU A 13 6.21 11.04 0.69
C GLU A 13 6.29 9.73 -0.11
N GLY A 14 5.15 9.22 -0.60
CA GLY A 14 5.06 7.97 -1.35
C GLY A 14 5.46 6.74 -0.54
N LYS A 15 5.38 6.80 0.79
CA LYS A 15 5.59 5.69 1.72
C LYS A 15 4.31 4.87 1.96
N MET A 16 3.20 5.25 1.34
CA MET A 16 1.89 4.60 1.44
C MET A 16 1.24 4.59 0.06
N SER A 17 0.62 3.48 -0.33
CA SER A 17 -0.12 3.40 -1.60
C SER A 17 -1.44 4.17 -1.51
N GLY A 18 -2.06 4.44 -2.66
CA GLY A 18 -3.40 5.02 -2.68
C GLY A 18 -4.46 4.13 -2.04
N GLY A 19 -4.36 2.80 -2.21
CA GLY A 19 -5.28 1.85 -1.59
C GLY A 19 -5.09 1.76 -0.07
N ASP A 20 -3.85 1.73 0.41
CA ASP A 20 -3.59 1.72 1.86
C ASP A 20 -4.06 3.02 2.50
N PHE A 21 -3.86 4.16 1.81
CA PHE A 21 -4.39 5.45 2.26
C PHE A 21 -5.92 5.44 2.33
N GLU A 22 -6.62 4.87 1.35
CA GLU A 22 -8.08 4.73 1.34
C GLU A 22 -8.60 3.86 2.50
N ILE A 23 -7.85 2.84 2.91
CA ILE A 23 -8.16 2.00 4.08
C ILE A 23 -7.87 2.76 5.39
N GLU A 24 -6.67 3.32 5.54
CA GLU A 24 -6.26 4.00 6.77
C GLU A 24 -7.12 5.24 7.05
N GLN A 25 -7.46 6.03 6.02
CA GLN A 25 -8.31 7.23 6.18
C GLN A 25 -9.71 6.92 6.69
N ALA A 26 -10.22 5.70 6.48
CA ALA A 26 -11.52 5.29 7.01
C ALA A 26 -11.51 5.19 8.55
N SER A 27 -10.34 4.98 9.16
CA SER A 27 -10.16 4.89 10.61
C SER A 27 -9.73 6.23 11.25
N GLU A 28 -9.53 7.29 10.46
CA GLU A 28 -9.00 8.58 10.89
C GLU A 28 -10.02 9.71 10.58
N PRO A 29 -11.05 9.90 11.44
CA PRO A 29 -12.15 10.84 11.15
C PRO A 29 -11.69 12.31 11.03
N GLU A 30 -10.60 12.68 11.69
CA GLU A 30 -10.03 14.03 11.71
C GLU A 30 -9.19 14.35 10.46
N LEU A 31 -8.81 13.36 9.65
CA LEU A 31 -7.92 13.56 8.50
C LEU A 31 -8.48 14.57 7.49
N TRP A 32 -9.73 14.40 7.08
CA TRP A 32 -10.34 15.24 6.06
C TRP A 32 -10.73 16.63 6.56
N PRO A 33 -11.31 16.80 7.76
CA PRO A 33 -11.47 18.11 8.37
C PRO A 33 -10.15 18.87 8.45
N TRP A 34 -9.08 18.22 8.87
CA TRP A 34 -7.75 18.81 8.91
C TRP A 34 -7.25 19.20 7.52
N LEU A 35 -7.24 18.30 6.54
CA LEU A 35 -6.83 18.62 5.15
C LEU A 35 -7.66 19.76 4.56
N GLN A 36 -8.97 19.80 4.82
CA GLN A 36 -9.85 20.87 4.38
C GLN A 36 -9.47 22.22 4.99
N SER A 37 -9.02 22.24 6.25
CA SER A 37 -8.58 23.46 6.95
C SER A 37 -7.28 24.04 6.39
N LEU A 38 -6.45 23.22 5.75
CA LEU A 38 -5.20 23.66 5.12
C LEU A 38 -5.43 24.46 3.84
N LEU A 39 -6.59 24.29 3.19
CA LEU A 39 -6.98 25.03 2.00
C LEU A 39 -7.65 26.37 2.40
N THR A 40 -6.84 27.42 2.52
CA THR A 40 -7.30 28.74 2.98
C THR A 40 -8.14 29.48 1.92
N GLU A 41 -8.89 30.51 2.32
CA GLU A 41 -9.63 31.37 1.39
C GLU A 41 -8.71 32.13 0.43
N GLU A 42 -7.51 32.51 0.87
CA GLU A 42 -6.50 33.14 0.02
C GLU A 42 -6.06 32.21 -1.11
N MET A 43 -5.78 30.94 -0.81
CA MET A 43 -5.45 29.94 -1.84
C MET A 43 -6.59 29.79 -2.85
N LYS A 44 -7.86 29.79 -2.40
CA LYS A 44 -9.03 29.64 -3.28
C LYS A 44 -9.23 30.83 -4.21
N THR A 45 -8.93 32.03 -3.73
CA THR A 45 -9.26 33.28 -4.43
C THR A 45 -8.11 33.87 -5.24
N ASP A 46 -6.85 33.57 -4.88
CA ASP A 46 -5.67 34.00 -5.65
C ASP A 46 -5.16 32.88 -6.57
N PRO A 47 -5.34 33.02 -7.89
CA PRO A 47 -4.83 32.04 -8.82
C PRO A 47 -3.31 31.89 -8.86
N LYS A 48 -2.57 32.88 -8.36
CA LYS A 48 -1.10 32.94 -8.39
C LYS A 48 -0.46 32.53 -7.06
N HIS A 49 -1.27 32.14 -6.09
CA HIS A 49 -0.79 31.66 -4.79
C HIS A 49 0.21 30.51 -4.98
N GLU A 50 1.29 30.48 -4.19
CA GLU A 50 2.39 29.52 -4.33
C GLU A 50 1.97 28.05 -4.26
N PHE A 51 0.89 27.77 -3.53
CA PHE A 51 0.21 26.46 -3.49
C PHE A 51 -0.08 25.91 -4.89
N TRP A 52 -0.48 26.76 -5.84
CA TRP A 52 -0.80 26.34 -7.21
C TRP A 52 0.43 26.04 -8.07
N ASN A 53 1.64 26.37 -7.59
CA ASN A 53 2.87 25.93 -8.24
C ASN A 53 3.18 24.44 -7.98
N ILE A 54 2.57 23.87 -6.93
CA ILE A 54 2.76 22.47 -6.54
C ILE A 54 1.49 21.62 -6.71
N CYS A 55 0.30 22.22 -6.62
CA CYS A 55 -0.98 21.54 -6.79
C CYS A 55 -1.49 21.64 -8.23
N HIS A 56 -1.58 20.52 -8.93
CA HIS A 56 -2.03 20.44 -10.31
C HIS A 56 -3.54 20.17 -10.45
N SER A 57 -4.23 19.87 -9.36
CA SER A 57 -5.66 19.50 -9.32
C SER A 57 -6.62 20.68 -9.18
N ARG A 58 -6.20 21.90 -9.53
CA ARG A 58 -7.01 23.11 -9.36
C ARG A 58 -8.37 23.02 -10.03
N SER A 59 -8.42 22.66 -11.30
CA SER A 59 -9.70 22.59 -12.04
C SER A 59 -10.65 21.56 -11.43
N ALA A 60 -10.12 20.47 -10.86
CA ALA A 60 -10.92 19.49 -10.14
C ALA A 60 -11.46 20.05 -8.81
N LEU A 61 -10.64 20.82 -8.08
CA LEU A 61 -11.07 21.52 -6.85
C LEU A 61 -12.15 22.56 -7.17
N GLU A 62 -11.96 23.38 -8.20
CA GLU A 62 -12.96 24.37 -8.65
C GLU A 62 -14.28 23.70 -9.03
N ALA A 63 -14.24 22.61 -9.82
CA ALA A 63 -15.43 21.86 -10.23
C ALA A 63 -16.20 21.24 -9.05
N ASN A 64 -15.53 21.06 -7.90
CA ASN A 64 -16.11 20.49 -6.68
C ASN A 64 -16.26 21.53 -5.56
N ASN A 65 -16.27 22.84 -5.88
CA ASN A 65 -16.41 23.93 -4.93
C ASN A 65 -15.38 23.89 -3.79
N PHE A 66 -14.14 23.53 -4.11
CA PHE A 66 -13.00 23.41 -3.18
C PHE A 66 -13.25 22.45 -2.00
N ARG A 67 -14.13 21.46 -2.17
CA ARG A 67 -14.39 20.40 -1.19
C ARG A 67 -13.32 19.32 -1.30
N VAL A 68 -12.27 19.42 -0.48
CA VAL A 68 -11.05 18.59 -0.55
C VAL A 68 -11.38 17.09 -0.58
N LYS A 69 -12.16 16.59 0.39
CA LYS A 69 -12.54 15.16 0.44
C LYS A 69 -13.32 14.72 -0.79
N ALA A 70 -14.28 15.53 -1.23
CA ALA A 70 -15.11 15.18 -2.39
C ALA A 70 -14.24 15.10 -3.64
N THR A 71 -13.40 16.11 -3.90
CA THR A 71 -12.49 16.14 -5.04
C THR A 71 -11.50 15.00 -5.04
N ALA A 72 -10.86 14.74 -3.89
CA ALA A 72 -9.85 13.69 -3.76
C ALA A 72 -10.44 12.29 -4.01
N LEU A 73 -11.72 12.07 -3.69
CA LEU A 73 -12.40 10.78 -3.82
C LEU A 73 -13.27 10.66 -5.09
N THR A 74 -13.31 11.65 -5.97
CA THR A 74 -14.14 11.59 -7.19
C THR A 74 -13.61 10.54 -8.17
N PHE A 75 -14.50 9.65 -8.64
CA PHE A 75 -14.19 8.62 -9.64
C PHE A 75 -13.92 9.22 -11.03
N GLY A 76 -12.78 8.86 -11.65
CA GLY A 76 -12.38 9.29 -12.99
C GLY A 76 -10.91 8.97 -13.34
N TYR A 77 -10.49 9.24 -14.59
CA TYR A 77 -9.10 9.10 -15.05
C TYR A 77 -8.16 9.85 -14.09
N GLY A 78 -7.34 9.11 -13.33
CA GLY A 78 -6.41 9.68 -12.36
C GLY A 78 -6.87 9.69 -10.90
N PHE A 79 -7.80 8.82 -10.49
CA PHE A 79 -8.26 8.66 -9.07
C PHE A 79 -7.14 8.83 -8.03
N PHE A 80 -6.07 8.03 -8.13
CA PHE A 80 -4.92 8.16 -7.22
C PHE A 80 -4.00 9.35 -7.53
N GLY A 81 -4.04 9.87 -8.76
CA GLY A 81 -3.30 11.07 -9.17
C GLY A 81 -3.84 12.32 -8.50
N ASN A 82 -5.16 12.55 -8.58
CA ASN A 82 -5.81 13.72 -7.96
C ASN A 82 -5.75 13.64 -6.44
N MET A 83 -6.01 12.46 -5.85
CA MET A 83 -5.91 12.28 -4.41
C MET A 83 -4.51 12.57 -3.90
N HIS A 84 -3.47 11.99 -4.53
CA HIS A 84 -2.10 12.23 -4.12
C HIS A 84 -1.67 13.69 -4.33
N ASP A 85 -1.98 14.28 -5.47
CA ASP A 85 -1.63 15.67 -5.78
C ASP A 85 -2.24 16.65 -4.76
N ILE A 86 -3.53 16.50 -4.44
CA ILE A 86 -4.22 17.35 -3.45
C ILE A 86 -3.63 17.16 -2.06
N VAL A 87 -3.52 15.91 -1.58
CA VAL A 87 -3.02 15.62 -0.23
C VAL A 87 -1.57 16.07 -0.10
N SER A 88 -0.69 15.69 -1.03
CA SER A 88 0.73 16.01 -0.96
C SER A 88 0.99 17.51 -1.03
N SER A 89 0.25 18.24 -1.87
CA SER A 89 0.37 19.70 -1.98
C SER A 89 -0.06 20.40 -0.68
N LEU A 90 -1.20 20.01 -0.09
CA LEU A 90 -1.69 20.60 1.16
C LEU A 90 -0.75 20.30 2.33
N VAL A 91 -0.20 19.09 2.42
CA VAL A 91 0.75 18.73 3.48
C VAL A 91 2.07 19.50 3.30
N LYS A 92 2.51 19.73 2.06
CA LYS A 92 3.76 20.45 1.74
C LYS A 92 3.70 21.93 2.11
N THR A 93 2.53 22.58 2.12
CA THR A 93 2.42 23.98 2.55
C THR A 93 2.71 24.15 4.04
N VAL A 94 2.31 23.18 4.87
CA VAL A 94 2.54 23.21 6.32
C VAL A 94 3.83 22.51 6.74
N TYR A 95 4.32 21.56 5.94
CA TYR A 95 5.58 20.86 6.17
C TYR A 95 6.51 21.02 4.95
N PRO A 96 7.17 22.18 4.80
CA PRO A 96 7.94 22.52 3.60
C PRO A 96 9.18 21.63 3.39
N ASP A 97 9.61 20.85 4.37
CA ASP A 97 10.76 19.95 4.25
C ASP A 97 10.43 18.56 3.68
N ILE A 98 9.14 18.18 3.60
CA ILE A 98 8.77 16.85 3.09
C ILE A 98 9.17 16.71 1.61
N LYS A 99 9.61 15.53 1.20
CA LYS A 99 9.90 15.25 -0.21
C LYS A 99 8.72 14.54 -0.82
N ILE A 100 7.92 15.26 -1.62
CA ILE A 100 6.81 14.66 -2.37
C ILE A 100 7.40 13.59 -3.30
N LYS A 101 6.86 12.39 -3.24
CA LYS A 101 7.20 11.29 -4.14
C LYS A 101 5.93 10.67 -4.65
N THR A 102 5.95 10.24 -5.91
CA THR A 102 4.85 9.47 -6.48
C THR A 102 4.58 8.26 -5.58
N PRO A 103 3.35 8.09 -5.08
CA PRO A 103 3.01 6.95 -4.26
C PRO A 103 3.10 5.70 -5.14
N PRO A 104 3.38 4.53 -4.57
CA PRO A 104 3.29 3.28 -5.31
C PRO A 104 1.91 3.23 -5.99
N SER A 105 1.92 3.12 -7.33
CA SER A 105 0.73 3.22 -8.21
C SER A 105 -0.21 2.02 -8.12
N TYR A 106 -0.07 1.24 -7.06
CA TYR A 106 -0.48 -0.15 -6.96
C TYR A 106 -0.92 -0.37 -5.54
N THR A 107 -2.10 -0.96 -5.36
CA THR A 107 -2.41 -1.60 -4.08
C THR A 107 -1.30 -2.59 -3.74
N LYS A 108 -1.16 -2.99 -2.47
CA LYS A 108 -0.25 -4.08 -2.11
C LYS A 108 -0.40 -5.28 -3.06
N TYR A 109 -1.64 -5.65 -3.42
CA TYR A 109 -1.94 -6.72 -4.35
C TYR A 109 -1.31 -6.52 -5.74
N ASP A 110 -1.52 -5.36 -6.35
CA ASP A 110 -0.95 -5.08 -7.67
C ASP A 110 0.58 -5.07 -7.62
N PHE A 111 1.16 -4.52 -6.54
CA PHE A 111 2.61 -4.49 -6.38
C PHE A 111 3.17 -5.92 -6.26
N MET A 112 2.53 -6.77 -5.46
CA MET A 112 2.88 -8.18 -5.31
C MET A 112 2.76 -8.94 -6.64
N TYR A 113 1.72 -8.65 -7.42
CA TYR A 113 1.55 -9.19 -8.78
C TYR A 113 2.69 -8.78 -9.71
N GLU A 114 3.05 -7.49 -9.73
CA GLU A 114 4.14 -7.00 -10.58
C GLU A 114 5.50 -7.63 -10.26
N ILE A 115 5.77 -7.91 -8.99
CA ILE A 115 7.02 -8.57 -8.59
C ILE A 115 6.93 -10.11 -8.68
N GLY A 116 5.75 -10.65 -9.04
CA GLY A 116 5.48 -12.08 -9.15
C GLY A 116 5.53 -12.81 -7.82
N MET A 117 5.01 -12.17 -6.77
CA MET A 117 4.85 -12.68 -5.40
C MET A 117 3.37 -12.77 -4.99
N ASP A 118 2.45 -12.72 -5.95
CA ASP A 118 0.99 -12.82 -5.81
C ASP A 118 0.48 -14.10 -5.11
N TYR A 119 1.33 -15.11 -4.97
CA TYR A 119 1.04 -16.35 -4.25
C TYR A 119 1.33 -16.27 -2.74
N VAL A 120 1.79 -15.12 -2.25
CA VAL A 120 1.98 -14.83 -0.82
C VAL A 120 0.81 -13.99 -0.34
N GLY A 121 0.11 -14.46 0.68
CA GLY A 121 -1.03 -13.77 1.28
C GLY A 121 -1.60 -14.54 2.45
N GLY A 122 -2.64 -14.01 3.07
CA GLY A 122 -3.24 -14.53 4.29
C GLY A 122 -3.03 -13.57 5.45
N LYS A 123 -3.96 -13.57 6.42
CA LYS A 123 -4.07 -12.52 7.44
C LYS A 123 -2.75 -12.19 8.17
N GLU A 124 -2.01 -13.22 8.60
CA GLU A 124 -0.74 -13.02 9.31
C GLU A 124 0.43 -12.76 8.36
N ALA A 125 0.47 -13.46 7.22
CA ALA A 125 1.48 -13.26 6.19
C ALA A 125 1.44 -11.83 5.63
N ASP A 126 0.24 -11.26 5.49
CA ASP A 126 0.03 -9.90 5.00
C ASP A 126 0.61 -8.82 5.92
N ILE A 127 0.60 -9.05 7.23
CA ILE A 127 1.25 -8.17 8.21
C ILE A 127 2.78 -8.18 7.99
N ILE A 128 3.34 -9.37 7.75
CA ILE A 128 4.79 -9.55 7.51
C ILE A 128 5.19 -8.92 6.17
N VAL A 129 4.39 -9.10 5.12
CA VAL A 129 4.58 -8.44 3.82
C VAL A 129 4.63 -6.93 4.02
N GLN A 130 3.66 -6.36 4.74
CA GLN A 130 3.62 -4.92 4.98
C GLN A 130 4.86 -4.44 5.75
N ASP A 131 5.25 -5.13 6.83
CA ASP A 131 6.44 -4.79 7.61
C ASP A 131 7.73 -4.82 6.77
N ILE A 132 7.88 -5.78 5.86
CA ILE A 132 9.00 -5.83 4.91
C ILE A 132 8.97 -4.62 3.97
N LEU A 133 7.81 -4.29 3.39
CA LEU A 133 7.67 -3.19 2.44
C LEU A 133 7.89 -1.82 3.11
N ASP A 134 7.47 -1.66 4.35
CA ASP A 134 7.64 -0.43 5.15
C ASP A 134 9.12 -0.20 5.52
N LYS A 135 9.90 -1.27 5.67
CA LYS A 135 11.35 -1.21 5.95
C LYS A 135 12.21 -0.89 4.73
N LEU A 136 11.65 -0.93 3.52
CA LEU A 136 12.40 -0.62 2.30
C LEU A 136 12.80 0.87 2.25
N PRO A 137 14.05 1.20 1.89
CA PRO A 137 14.49 2.59 1.80
C PRO A 137 13.60 3.39 0.84
N SER A 138 13.14 4.54 1.33
CA SER A 138 12.16 5.37 0.61
C SER A 138 12.75 6.07 -0.63
N ASP A 139 14.07 6.16 -0.73
CA ASP A 139 14.83 6.84 -1.79
C ASP A 139 15.18 5.93 -2.97
N LEU A 140 14.88 4.63 -2.90
CA LEU A 140 15.06 3.70 -4.02
C LEU A 140 14.23 4.13 -5.23
N LYS A 141 14.82 3.98 -6.43
CA LYS A 141 14.08 4.11 -7.68
C LYS A 141 13.03 3.00 -7.78
N LYS A 142 11.97 3.20 -8.57
CA LYS A 142 10.87 2.23 -8.75
C LYS A 142 11.37 0.81 -9.06
N SER A 143 12.31 0.66 -9.99
CA SER A 143 12.87 -0.65 -10.36
C SER A 143 13.70 -1.29 -9.24
N GLU A 144 14.47 -0.49 -8.51
CA GLU A 144 15.29 -0.93 -7.37
C GLU A 144 14.39 -1.37 -6.21
N ARG A 145 13.34 -0.59 -5.91
CA ARG A 145 12.35 -0.92 -4.88
C ARG A 145 11.65 -2.25 -5.18
N LYS A 146 11.24 -2.48 -6.44
CA LYS A 146 10.66 -3.77 -6.87
C LYS A 146 11.63 -4.94 -6.67
N ARG A 147 12.89 -4.76 -7.06
CA ARG A 147 13.93 -5.79 -6.91
C ARG A 147 14.20 -6.10 -5.44
N GLU A 148 14.33 -5.07 -4.61
CA GLU A 148 14.63 -5.23 -3.19
C GLU A 148 13.47 -5.88 -2.44
N ALA A 149 12.23 -5.40 -2.68
CA ALA A 149 11.03 -6.01 -2.13
C ALA A 149 10.95 -7.51 -2.46
N LYS A 150 11.18 -7.86 -3.74
CA LYS A 150 11.16 -9.26 -4.19
C LYS A 150 12.22 -10.10 -3.51
N ASN A 151 13.40 -9.55 -3.26
CA ASN A 151 14.48 -10.26 -2.58
C ASN A 151 14.15 -10.52 -1.11
N GLU A 152 13.69 -9.50 -0.39
CA GLU A 152 13.32 -9.63 1.03
C GLU A 152 12.13 -10.57 1.22
N LEU A 153 11.11 -10.48 0.38
CA LEU A 153 9.97 -11.39 0.42
C LEU A 153 10.37 -12.85 0.13
N ARG A 154 11.29 -13.09 -0.80
CA ARG A 154 11.78 -14.46 -1.07
C ARG A 154 12.59 -15.05 0.09
N LYS A 155 13.26 -14.21 0.88
CA LYS A 155 13.95 -14.64 2.10
C LYS A 155 12.94 -14.99 3.19
N ALA A 156 11.90 -14.18 3.33
CA ALA A 156 10.86 -14.36 4.36
C ALA A 156 9.91 -15.52 4.06
N PHE A 157 9.61 -15.79 2.78
CA PHE A 157 8.67 -16.82 2.33
C PHE A 157 9.42 -17.90 1.52
N PRO A 158 10.18 -18.78 2.18
CA PRO A 158 11.04 -19.74 1.50
C PRO A 158 10.24 -20.85 0.81
N ILE A 159 10.70 -21.23 -0.38
CA ILE A 159 10.06 -22.21 -1.27
C ILE A 159 11.10 -23.25 -1.67
N THR A 160 10.72 -24.54 -1.66
CA THR A 160 11.65 -25.62 -2.01
C THR A 160 11.89 -25.76 -3.51
N LYS A 161 10.84 -25.77 -4.34
CA LYS A 161 10.99 -26.04 -5.79
C LYS A 161 10.13 -25.15 -6.69
N ARG A 162 8.82 -25.15 -6.47
CA ARG A 162 7.85 -24.36 -7.25
C ARG A 162 6.98 -23.56 -6.29
N LYS A 163 6.56 -22.36 -6.72
CA LYS A 163 5.60 -21.56 -5.96
C LYS A 163 4.26 -22.30 -5.83
N PRO A 164 3.53 -22.12 -4.72
CA PRO A 164 2.18 -22.64 -4.61
C PRO A 164 1.29 -22.00 -5.68
N LEU A 165 0.42 -22.81 -6.26
CA LEU A 165 -0.68 -22.41 -7.11
C LEU A 165 -1.96 -22.60 -6.30
N TRP A 166 -2.33 -21.56 -5.57
CA TRP A 166 -3.55 -21.50 -4.79
C TRP A 166 -4.76 -21.63 -5.71
N VAL A 167 -5.74 -22.45 -5.31
CA VAL A 167 -7.01 -22.58 -6.02
C VAL A 167 -8.02 -21.54 -5.55
N GLN A 168 -7.86 -21.07 -4.31
CA GLN A 168 -8.57 -19.94 -3.74
C GLN A 168 -7.56 -18.83 -3.40
N GLU A 169 -7.92 -17.93 -2.50
CA GLU A 169 -7.00 -16.90 -2.01
C GLU A 169 -5.78 -17.55 -1.30
N PRO A 170 -4.58 -16.95 -1.42
CA PRO A 170 -3.40 -17.41 -0.69
C PRO A 170 -3.59 -17.38 0.82
N GLU A 171 -3.26 -18.48 1.49
CA GLU A 171 -3.31 -18.59 2.94
C GLU A 171 -1.98 -19.16 3.47
N TRP A 172 -0.93 -18.35 3.39
CA TRP A 172 0.41 -18.75 3.80
C TRP A 172 0.50 -18.85 5.33
N PRO A 173 0.77 -20.03 5.91
CA PRO A 173 0.78 -20.22 7.35
C PRO A 173 2.00 -19.55 7.99
N VAL A 174 1.78 -18.97 9.17
CA VAL A 174 2.78 -18.31 9.99
C VAL A 174 2.80 -18.99 11.36
N SER A 175 3.99 -19.19 11.91
CA SER A 175 4.20 -19.75 13.26
C SER A 175 5.16 -18.85 14.03
N ASN A 176 4.75 -18.40 15.21
CA ASN A 176 5.54 -17.48 16.05
C ASN A 176 6.06 -16.24 15.28
N GLY A 177 5.22 -15.67 14.39
CA GLY A 177 5.56 -14.50 13.59
C GLY A 177 6.54 -14.77 12.43
N LYS A 178 6.84 -16.03 12.10
CA LYS A 178 7.68 -16.42 10.96
C LYS A 178 6.87 -17.22 9.94
N PRO A 179 6.92 -16.87 8.63
CA PRO A 179 6.27 -17.67 7.62
C PRO A 179 6.91 -19.05 7.51
N LEU A 180 6.07 -20.07 7.33
CA LEU A 180 6.56 -21.43 7.17
C LEU A 180 7.15 -21.65 5.76
N LYS A 181 8.01 -22.64 5.62
CA LYS A 181 8.61 -22.99 4.33
C LYS A 181 7.66 -23.83 3.50
N PHE A 182 7.38 -23.40 2.27
CA PHE A 182 6.59 -24.20 1.34
C PHE A 182 7.40 -25.39 0.80
N ILE A 183 6.84 -26.59 0.94
CA ILE A 183 7.46 -27.86 0.54
C ILE A 183 6.90 -28.33 -0.80
N SER A 184 5.59 -28.54 -0.86
CA SER A 184 4.93 -29.10 -2.04
C SER A 184 3.42 -28.85 -2.02
N GLN A 185 2.78 -29.04 -3.17
CA GLN A 185 1.33 -29.18 -3.25
C GLN A 185 0.96 -30.47 -3.95
N THR A 186 -0.16 -31.05 -3.56
CA THR A 186 -0.75 -32.23 -4.18
C THR A 186 -2.24 -31.99 -4.43
N LYS A 187 -2.78 -32.64 -5.46
CA LYS A 187 -4.21 -32.59 -5.78
C LYS A 187 -4.77 -34.01 -5.68
N ASP A 188 -5.86 -34.16 -4.94
CA ASP A 188 -6.63 -35.39 -4.81
C ASP A 188 -8.11 -35.08 -5.04
N GLY A 189 -8.61 -35.44 -6.22
CA GLY A 189 -9.96 -35.08 -6.66
C GLY A 189 -10.19 -33.56 -6.67
N GLU A 190 -11.18 -33.11 -5.88
CA GLU A 190 -11.56 -31.70 -5.71
C GLU A 190 -10.72 -30.98 -4.65
N LYS A 191 -9.85 -31.69 -3.94
CA LYS A 191 -9.05 -31.16 -2.84
C LYS A 191 -7.62 -30.88 -3.29
N VAL A 192 -7.09 -29.72 -2.92
CA VAL A 192 -5.67 -29.38 -3.08
C VAL A 192 -5.06 -29.16 -1.70
N CYS A 193 -3.99 -29.88 -1.42
CA CYS A 193 -3.23 -29.81 -0.17
C CYS A 193 -1.90 -29.09 -0.41
N TYR A 194 -1.59 -28.11 0.45
CA TYR A 194 -0.36 -27.35 0.43
C TYR A 194 0.43 -27.68 1.70
N GLU A 195 1.60 -28.30 1.53
CA GLU A 195 2.47 -28.71 2.62
C GLU A 195 3.49 -27.62 2.94
N PHE A 196 3.51 -27.23 4.22
CA PHE A 196 4.46 -26.30 4.80
C PHE A 196 5.22 -26.96 5.95
N TYR A 197 6.47 -26.53 6.15
CA TYR A 197 7.34 -27.02 7.22
C TYR A 197 7.77 -25.87 8.13
N ASP A 198 7.63 -26.10 9.43
CA ASP A 198 8.11 -25.24 10.49
C ASP A 198 9.48 -25.74 10.96
N GLU A 199 10.53 -25.06 10.51
CA GLU A 199 11.92 -25.39 10.87
C GLU A 199 12.20 -25.15 12.37
N ALA A 200 11.41 -24.32 13.06
CA ALA A 200 11.62 -24.02 14.48
C ALA A 200 10.99 -25.07 15.40
N ASN A 201 9.85 -25.62 15.00
CA ASN A 201 9.11 -26.62 15.78
C ASN A 201 9.25 -28.06 15.23
N ASP A 202 10.02 -28.25 14.15
CA ASP A 202 10.20 -29.52 13.44
C ASP A 202 8.88 -30.22 13.14
N CYS A 203 7.91 -29.47 12.60
CA CYS A 203 6.58 -29.98 12.34
C CYS A 203 6.03 -29.54 10.97
N LYS A 204 5.02 -30.26 10.50
CA LYS A 204 4.37 -30.01 9.22
C LYS A 204 2.99 -29.38 9.44
N THR A 205 2.65 -28.43 8.57
CA THR A 205 1.33 -27.83 8.48
C THR A 205 0.78 -28.06 7.08
N ILE A 206 -0.48 -28.49 6.99
CA ILE A 206 -1.16 -28.70 5.71
C ILE A 206 -2.31 -27.71 5.64
N ILE A 207 -2.34 -26.91 4.57
CA ILE A 207 -3.49 -26.09 4.20
C ILE A 207 -4.27 -26.83 3.12
N GLU A 208 -5.58 -26.89 3.26
CA GLU A 208 -6.46 -27.62 2.36
C GLU A 208 -7.46 -26.66 1.73
N GLN A 209 -7.55 -26.67 0.40
CA GLN A 209 -8.54 -25.88 -0.33
C GLN A 209 -9.33 -26.80 -1.27
N LEU A 210 -10.61 -26.47 -1.46
CA LEU A 210 -11.49 -27.13 -2.43
C LEU A 210 -11.53 -26.30 -3.72
N LEU A 211 -11.57 -26.99 -4.86
CA LEU A 211 -11.68 -26.40 -6.20
C LEU A 211 -12.99 -25.64 -6.43
#